data_AF-A0AAQ0R954-F1
#
_entry.id   AF-A0AAQ0R954-F1
#
_cell.length_a   1.000
_cell.length_b   1.000
_cell.length_c   1.000
_cell.angle_alpha   90.00
_cell.angle_beta   90.00
_cell.angle_gamma   90.00
#
_symmetry.space_group_name_H-M   'P 1'
#
loop_
_entity.id
_entity.type
_entity.pdbx_description
1 polymer ?
#
loop_
_entity_poly.entity_id
_entity_poly.type
_entity_poly.pdbx_seq_one_letter_code
_entity_poly.pdbx_strand_id
1 'polypeptide(L)'
;MTETTHTTDTNGTGGSRVSETRARGVAKMNEVYGWELPADVPGDFFAVTADHLFADIWTRPGLSVRDRRLLLIGAITAQGQSDVAKIQINAALHNEELTEQQFEEAAIFLCHYVGWPLATGLNNALIAVKADRRKAARAKKKAAADSAKTDTD
;
A
#
# COMPACT_ATOMS: atom_id res chain seq x y z
N MET A 1 -20.42 -45.61 44.35
CA MET A 1 -21.17 -44.49 43.74
C MET A 1 -20.70 -43.22 44.42
N THR A 2 -19.77 -42.51 43.79
CA THR A 2 -19.32 -41.20 44.24
C THR A 2 -19.35 -40.30 43.01
N GLU A 3 -20.32 -39.39 43.00
CA GLU A 3 -20.46 -38.31 42.02
C GLU A 3 -19.25 -37.38 42.12
N THR A 4 -18.54 -37.19 41.01
CA THR A 4 -17.58 -36.10 40.87
C THR A 4 -18.28 -34.99 40.11
N THR A 5 -18.57 -33.91 40.83
CA THR A 5 -19.15 -32.66 40.33
C THR A 5 -18.28 -32.09 39.21
N HIS A 6 -18.88 -31.89 38.03
CA HIS A 6 -18.24 -31.20 36.91
C HIS A 6 -18.43 -29.69 37.14
N THR A 7 -17.38 -29.02 37.62
CA THR A 7 -17.33 -27.56 37.68
C THR A 7 -17.18 -27.02 36.27
N THR A 8 -18.22 -26.35 35.80
CA THR A 8 -18.25 -25.59 34.55
C THR A 8 -17.36 -24.36 34.69
N ASP A 9 -16.22 -24.33 34.01
CA ASP A 9 -15.50 -23.08 33.77
C ASP A 9 -16.15 -22.35 32.60
N THR A 10 -17.09 -21.47 32.92
CA THR A 10 -17.61 -20.44 32.03
C THR A 10 -16.68 -19.23 32.10
N ASN A 11 -15.71 -19.09 31.19
CA ASN A 11 -15.32 -17.80 30.62
C ASN A 11 -14.25 -17.92 29.53
N GLY A 12 -14.61 -17.53 28.32
CA GLY A 12 -13.69 -17.41 27.20
C GLY A 12 -14.37 -16.71 26.04
N THR A 13 -14.63 -15.41 26.19
CA THR A 13 -15.11 -14.53 25.13
C THR A 13 -14.07 -14.51 24.00
N GLY A 14 -14.27 -15.35 22.99
CA GLY A 14 -13.40 -15.53 21.83
C GLY A 14 -13.45 -14.33 20.88
N GLY A 15 -12.92 -13.19 21.30
CA GLY A 15 -12.45 -12.16 20.39
C GLY A 15 -11.04 -12.54 19.94
N SER A 16 -10.85 -12.85 18.66
CA SER A 16 -9.53 -13.17 18.10
C SER A 16 -8.56 -12.02 18.39
N ARG A 17 -7.66 -12.22 19.36
CA ARG A 17 -6.61 -11.24 19.66
C ARG A 17 -5.64 -11.27 18.50
N VAL A 18 -5.63 -10.18 17.71
CA VAL A 18 -4.67 -9.94 16.64
C VAL A 18 -3.27 -10.29 17.13
N SER A 19 -2.54 -11.14 16.39
CA SER A 19 -1.19 -11.55 16.77
C SER A 19 -0.21 -10.37 16.64
N GLU A 20 0.90 -10.41 17.38
CA GLU A 20 1.94 -9.37 17.26
C GLU A 20 2.51 -9.30 15.84
N THR A 21 2.72 -10.46 15.20
CA THR A 21 3.15 -10.55 13.80
C THR A 21 2.15 -9.85 12.87
N ARG A 22 0.85 -10.09 13.07
CA ARG A 22 -0.21 -9.41 12.30
C ARG A 22 -0.18 -7.91 12.50
N ALA A 23 -0.05 -7.44 13.73
CA ALA A 23 0.01 -6.01 14.03
C ALA A 23 1.21 -5.35 13.34
N ARG A 24 2.40 -5.95 13.43
CA ARG A 24 3.61 -5.45 12.78
C ARG A 24 3.51 -5.47 11.25
N GLY A 25 2.94 -6.54 10.70
CA GLY A 25 2.69 -6.69 9.26
C GLY A 25 1.76 -5.63 8.70
N VAL A 26 0.63 -5.39 9.36
CA VAL A 26 -0.34 -4.36 8.99
C VAL A 26 0.27 -2.97 9.12
N ALA A 27 1.03 -2.71 10.19
CA ALA A 27 1.74 -1.44 10.35
C ALA A 27 2.71 -1.17 9.19
N LYS A 28 3.52 -2.17 8.79
CA LYS A 28 4.41 -2.04 7.64
C LYS A 28 3.63 -1.92 6.32
N MET A 29 2.52 -2.64 6.15
CA MET A 29 1.68 -2.53 4.96
C MET A 29 1.10 -1.12 4.80
N ASN A 30 0.63 -0.53 5.91
CA ASN A 30 0.09 0.82 5.93
C ASN A 30 1.19 1.86 5.63
N GLU A 31 2.40 1.68 6.19
CA GLU A 31 3.58 2.49 5.84
C GLU A 31 3.90 2.40 4.34
N VAL A 32 3.90 1.19 3.76
CA VAL A 32 4.27 0.97 2.35
C VAL A 32 3.24 1.55 1.38
N TYR A 33 1.95 1.57 1.70
CA TYR A 33 0.93 2.01 0.76
C TYR A 33 0.30 3.37 1.07
N GLY A 34 0.51 3.92 2.27
CA GLY A 34 -0.09 5.18 2.69
C GLY A 34 -1.61 5.10 2.91
N TRP A 35 -2.16 3.91 3.10
CA TRP A 35 -3.56 3.70 3.49
C TRP A 35 -3.65 2.99 4.85
N GLU A 36 -4.74 3.22 5.58
CA GLU A 36 -4.99 2.57 6.87
C GLU A 36 -5.87 1.34 6.69
N LEU A 37 -5.32 0.16 6.97
CA LEU A 37 -6.07 -1.08 7.07
C LEU A 37 -6.15 -1.55 8.53
N PRO A 38 -7.30 -2.09 8.98
CA PRO A 38 -7.43 -2.65 10.30
C PRO A 38 -6.72 -4.02 10.40
N ALA A 39 -6.22 -4.37 11.58
CA ALA A 39 -5.38 -5.56 11.74
C ALA A 39 -6.18 -6.87 11.88
N ASP A 40 -7.47 -6.77 12.17
CA ASP A 40 -8.40 -7.88 12.38
C ASP A 40 -9.07 -8.38 11.09
N VAL A 41 -8.62 -7.93 9.91
CA VAL A 41 -9.09 -8.45 8.62
C VAL A 41 -8.90 -9.98 8.58
N PRO A 42 -9.98 -10.77 8.42
CA PRO A 42 -9.90 -12.22 8.48
C PRO A 42 -9.39 -12.83 7.17
N GLY A 43 -8.98 -14.10 7.24
CA GLY A 43 -8.69 -14.95 6.09
C GLY A 43 -7.21 -15.13 5.78
N ASP A 44 -6.89 -16.31 5.26
CA ASP A 44 -5.50 -16.76 5.03
C ASP A 44 -4.78 -15.93 3.98
N PHE A 45 -5.49 -15.41 2.98
CA PHE A 45 -4.92 -14.54 1.96
C PHE A 45 -4.35 -13.25 2.58
N PHE A 46 -5.11 -12.64 3.50
CA PHE A 46 -4.65 -11.47 4.22
C PHE A 46 -3.53 -11.84 5.20
N ALA A 47 -3.63 -13.00 5.86
CA ALA A 47 -2.59 -13.49 6.76
C ALA A 47 -1.24 -13.63 6.06
N VAL A 48 -1.16 -14.30 4.90
CA VAL A 48 0.11 -14.45 4.16
C VAL A 48 0.66 -13.09 3.69
N THR A 49 -0.24 -12.16 3.37
CA THR A 49 0.13 -10.80 2.94
C THR A 49 0.68 -9.97 4.10
N ALA A 50 -0.07 -9.83 5.19
CA ALA A 50 0.34 -9.03 6.33
C ALA A 50 1.44 -9.73 7.14
N ASP A 51 1.21 -10.98 7.54
CA ASP A 51 1.97 -11.70 8.58
C ASP A 51 3.32 -12.20 8.07
N HIS A 52 3.51 -12.27 6.75
CA HIS A 52 4.75 -12.71 6.14
C HIS A 52 5.32 -11.67 5.16
N LEU A 53 4.59 -11.32 4.10
CA LEU A 53 5.13 -10.38 3.10
C LEU A 53 5.48 -9.02 3.73
N PHE A 54 4.57 -8.41 4.49
CA PHE A 54 4.86 -7.11 5.12
C PHE A 54 5.62 -7.23 6.44
N ALA A 55 5.28 -8.20 7.30
CA ALA A 55 5.95 -8.35 8.59
C ALA A 55 7.43 -8.74 8.43
N ASP A 56 7.76 -9.60 7.45
CA ASP A 56 9.07 -10.22 7.33
C ASP A 56 9.81 -9.80 6.06
N ILE A 57 9.18 -9.77 4.88
CA ILE A 57 9.92 -9.53 3.62
C ILE A 57 10.24 -8.05 3.40
N TRP A 58 9.27 -7.16 3.64
CA TRP A 58 9.47 -5.70 3.51
C TRP A 58 10.36 -5.09 4.60
N THR A 59 10.53 -5.78 5.73
CA THR A 59 11.34 -5.33 6.88
C THR A 59 12.78 -5.83 6.87
N ARG A 60 13.12 -6.78 5.97
CA ARG A 60 14.48 -7.34 5.89
C ARG A 60 15.56 -6.26 5.74
N PRO A 61 16.75 -6.45 6.32
CA PRO A 61 17.87 -5.55 6.07
C PRO A 61 18.40 -5.72 4.64
N GLY A 62 19.21 -4.76 4.19
CA GLY A 62 19.98 -4.83 2.94
C GLY A 62 19.48 -3.96 1.80
N LEU A 63 18.17 -3.66 1.76
CA LEU A 63 17.59 -2.67 0.84
C LEU A 63 16.75 -1.68 1.64
N SER A 64 16.64 -0.44 1.16
CA SER A 64 15.65 0.50 1.68
C SER A 64 14.26 0.20 1.13
N VAL A 65 13.22 0.85 1.67
CA VAL A 65 11.85 0.81 1.09
C VAL A 65 11.89 1.38 -0.34
N ARG A 66 12.61 2.48 -0.55
CA ARG A 66 12.81 3.10 -1.85
C ARG A 66 13.44 2.13 -2.87
N ASP A 67 14.48 1.41 -2.49
CA ASP A 67 15.15 0.48 -3.42
C ASP A 67 14.24 -0.70 -3.76
N ARG A 68 13.50 -1.23 -2.78
CA ARG A 68 12.46 -2.24 -3.04
C ARG A 68 11.39 -1.73 -3.98
N ARG A 69 10.94 -0.48 -3.80
CA ARG A 69 9.95 0.14 -4.69
C ARG A 69 10.48 0.20 -6.11
N LEU A 70 11.72 0.64 -6.30
CA LEU A 70 12.31 0.74 -7.63
C LEU A 70 12.40 -0.62 -8.33
N LEU A 71 12.82 -1.67 -7.61
CA LEU A 71 12.84 -3.05 -8.12
C LEU A 71 11.44 -3.56 -8.48
N LEU A 72 10.47 -3.32 -7.60
CA LEU A 72 9.08 -3.74 -7.80
C LEU A 72 8.46 -3.04 -9.02
N ILE A 73 8.70 -1.74 -9.19
CA ILE A 73 8.24 -0.97 -10.36
C ILE A 73 8.85 -1.53 -11.65
N GLY A 74 10.14 -1.86 -11.65
CA GLY A 74 10.78 -2.51 -12.79
C GLY A 74 10.10 -3.84 -13.14
N ALA A 75 9.86 -4.69 -12.15
CA ALA A 75 9.19 -5.98 -12.33
C ALA A 75 7.74 -5.85 -12.83
N ILE A 76 6.97 -4.90 -12.28
CA ILE A 76 5.60 -4.60 -12.69
C ILE A 76 5.57 -4.11 -14.14
N THR A 77 6.50 -3.23 -14.50
CA THR A 77 6.62 -2.69 -15.86
C THR A 77 6.95 -3.80 -16.85
N ALA A 78 7.93 -4.66 -16.52
CA ALA A 78 8.29 -5.82 -17.34
C ALA A 78 7.12 -6.80 -17.54
N GLN A 79 6.15 -6.83 -16.64
CA GLN A 79 4.96 -7.66 -16.72
C GLN A 79 3.75 -6.95 -17.34
N GLY A 80 3.89 -5.69 -17.75
CA GLY A 80 2.79 -4.90 -18.35
C GLY A 80 1.65 -4.56 -17.39
N GLN A 81 1.87 -4.67 -16.08
CA GLN A 81 0.82 -4.53 -15.05
C GLN A 81 0.54 -3.04 -14.73
N SER A 82 -0.03 -2.33 -15.70
CA SER A 82 -0.20 -0.86 -15.63
C SER A 82 -1.09 -0.39 -14.48
N ASP A 83 -2.12 -1.16 -14.10
CA ASP A 83 -2.99 -0.79 -12.98
C ASP A 83 -2.28 -0.93 -11.63
N VAL A 84 -1.45 -1.97 -11.47
CA VAL A 84 -0.59 -2.13 -10.29
C VAL A 84 0.47 -1.02 -10.26
N ALA A 85 1.03 -0.63 -11.43
CA ALA A 85 1.97 0.48 -11.51
C ALA A 85 1.36 1.78 -10.95
N LYS A 86 0.11 2.13 -11.29
CA LYS A 86 -0.57 3.33 -10.75
C LYS A 86 -0.67 3.31 -9.22
N ILE A 87 -0.94 2.15 -8.62
CA ILE A 87 -1.00 1.99 -7.15
C ILE A 87 0.37 2.26 -6.55
N GLN A 88 1.41 1.62 -7.08
CA GLN A 88 2.78 1.74 -6.56
C GLN A 88 3.36 3.15 -6.76
N ILE A 89 3.07 3.80 -7.89
CA ILE A 89 3.47 5.20 -8.16
C ILE A 89 2.81 6.13 -7.15
N ASN A 90 1.50 5.99 -6.91
CA ASN A 90 0.81 6.82 -5.92
C ASN A 90 1.41 6.68 -4.52
N ALA A 91 1.64 5.45 -4.08
CA ALA A 91 2.26 5.16 -2.78
C ALA A 91 3.66 5.77 -2.69
N ALA A 92 4.51 5.55 -3.69
CA ALA A 92 5.87 6.08 -3.73
C ALA A 92 5.92 7.61 -3.71
N LEU A 93 5.02 8.28 -4.43
CA LEU A 93 4.90 9.75 -4.43
C LEU A 93 4.31 10.29 -3.12
N HIS A 94 3.42 9.54 -2.47
CA HIS A 94 2.86 9.92 -1.17
C HIS A 94 3.89 9.81 -0.05
N ASN A 95 4.68 8.74 -0.06
CA ASN A 95 5.72 8.44 0.91
C ASN A 95 7.06 9.12 0.61
N GLU A 96 7.13 9.93 -0.46
CA GLU A 96 8.35 10.64 -0.88
C GLU A 96 9.55 9.71 -1.17
N GLU A 97 9.28 8.47 -1.57
CA GLU A 97 10.31 7.48 -1.91
C GLU A 97 10.95 7.78 -3.27
N LEU A 98 10.14 8.24 -4.22
CA LEU A 98 10.54 8.57 -5.59
C LEU A 98 9.83 9.85 -6.03
N THR A 99 10.49 10.63 -6.89
CA THR A 99 9.89 11.82 -7.52
C THR A 99 9.24 11.48 -8.86
N GLU A 100 8.37 12.37 -9.37
CA GLU A 100 7.80 12.23 -10.71
C GLU A 100 8.91 12.11 -11.78
N GLN A 101 9.97 12.93 -11.66
CA GLN A 101 11.10 12.92 -12.59
C GLN A 101 11.87 11.60 -12.55
N GLN A 102 12.00 10.98 -11.37
CA GLN A 102 12.64 9.67 -11.25
C GLN A 102 11.82 8.56 -11.92
N PHE A 103 10.49 8.65 -11.90
CA PHE A 103 9.63 7.74 -12.66
C PHE A 103 9.74 7.96 -14.17
N GLU A 104 9.82 9.21 -14.62
CA GLU A 104 10.04 9.55 -16.04
C GLU A 104 11.38 8.97 -16.52
N GLU A 105 12.45 9.17 -15.76
CA GLU A 105 13.78 8.61 -16.06
C GLU A 105 13.77 7.07 -16.06
N ALA A 106 13.10 6.45 -15.08
CA ALA A 106 12.97 4.99 -15.05
C ALA A 106 12.22 4.45 -16.27
N ALA A 107 11.17 5.13 -16.74
CA ALA A 107 10.46 4.73 -17.95
C ALA A 107 11.34 4.83 -19.20
N ILE A 108 12.10 5.92 -19.35
CA ILE A 108 13.06 6.09 -20.45
C ILE A 108 14.11 4.96 -20.43
N PHE A 109 14.70 4.68 -19.27
CA PHE A 109 15.67 3.60 -19.12
C PHE A 109 15.06 2.24 -19.47
N LEU A 110 13.86 1.95 -18.99
CA LEU A 110 13.17 0.69 -19.21
C LEU A 110 12.79 0.46 -20.68
N CYS A 111 12.61 1.51 -21.51
CA CYS A 111 12.42 1.33 -22.96
C CYS A 111 13.52 0.47 -23.60
N HIS A 112 14.75 0.55 -23.07
CA HIS A 112 15.90 -0.21 -23.59
C HIS A 112 15.96 -1.67 -23.12
N TYR A 113 15.34 -2.01 -22.00
CA TYR A 113 15.45 -3.34 -21.38
C TYR A 113 14.18 -4.18 -21.47
N VAL A 114 13.01 -3.54 -21.46
CA VAL A 114 11.71 -4.23 -21.54
C VAL A 114 10.93 -3.84 -22.80
N GLY A 115 11.50 -2.96 -23.64
CA GLY A 115 10.90 -2.49 -24.88
C GLY A 115 9.91 -1.35 -24.68
N TRP A 116 9.74 -0.58 -25.76
CA TRP A 116 8.87 0.60 -25.80
C TRP A 116 7.41 0.34 -25.37
N PRO A 117 6.72 -0.74 -25.79
CA PRO A 117 5.32 -0.93 -25.43
C PRO A 117 5.10 -1.01 -23.90
N LEU A 118 5.95 -1.75 -23.19
CA LEU A 118 5.82 -1.97 -21.75
C LEU A 118 6.26 -0.73 -20.96
N ALA A 119 7.39 -0.12 -21.33
CA ALA A 119 7.88 1.09 -20.68
C ALA A 119 6.96 2.30 -20.89
N THR A 120 6.33 2.41 -22.08
CA THR A 120 5.28 3.42 -22.33
C THR A 120 4.09 3.23 -21.39
N GLY A 121 3.77 1.98 -21.02
CA GLY A 121 2.77 1.68 -20.00
C GLY A 121 3.07 2.32 -18.65
N LEU A 122 4.32 2.26 -18.18
CA LEU A 122 4.75 2.93 -16.95
C LEU A 122 4.60 4.45 -17.04
N ASN A 123 5.06 5.05 -18.15
CA ASN A 123 4.93 6.49 -18.37
C ASN A 123 3.46 6.95 -18.39
N ASN A 124 2.59 6.19 -19.07
CA ASN A 124 1.16 6.48 -19.11
C ASN A 124 0.50 6.34 -17.73
N ALA A 125 0.91 5.34 -16.94
CA ALA A 125 0.47 5.22 -15.55
C ALA A 125 0.86 6.45 -14.72
N LEU A 126 2.10 6.94 -14.86
CA LEU A 126 2.54 8.17 -14.20
C LEU A 126 1.71 9.39 -14.64
N ILE A 127 1.46 9.56 -15.94
CA ILE A 127 0.64 10.66 -16.46
C ILE A 127 -0.77 10.63 -15.84
N ALA A 128 -1.39 9.45 -15.77
CA ALA A 128 -2.71 9.27 -15.16
C ALA A 128 -2.67 9.66 -13.68
N VAL A 129 -1.69 9.16 -12.92
CA VAL A 129 -1.52 9.50 -11.49
C VAL A 129 -1.34 11.01 -11.29
N LYS A 130 -0.51 11.67 -12.10
CA LYS A 130 -0.32 13.13 -12.06
C LYS A 130 -1.64 13.87 -12.31
N ALA A 131 -2.44 13.41 -13.26
CA ALA A 131 -3.75 14.00 -13.56
C ALA A 131 -4.73 13.84 -12.39
N ASP A 132 -4.83 12.64 -11.83
CA ASP A 132 -5.72 12.34 -10.71
C ASP A 132 -5.35 13.14 -9.46
N ARG A 133 -4.07 13.22 -9.12
CA ARG A 133 -3.57 14.01 -7.99
C ARG A 133 -3.88 15.50 -8.16
N ARG A 134 -3.70 16.06 -9.36
CA ARG A 134 -4.09 17.45 -9.66
C ARG A 134 -5.59 17.68 -9.52
N LYS A 135 -6.42 16.75 -10.00
CA LYS A 135 -7.88 16.81 -9.87
C LYS A 135 -8.31 16.78 -8.40
N ALA A 136 -7.76 15.86 -7.62
CA ALA A 136 -8.02 15.75 -6.18
C ALA A 136 -7.61 17.02 -5.42
N ALA A 137 -6.43 17.58 -5.72
CA ALA A 137 -5.97 18.83 -5.11
C ALA A 137 -6.90 20.01 -5.42
N ARG A 138 -7.40 20.12 -6.66
CA ARG A 138 -8.37 21.16 -7.05
C ARG A 138 -9.71 20.98 -6.32
N ALA A 139 -10.21 19.76 -6.23
CA ALA A 139 -11.44 19.46 -5.51
C ALA A 139 -11.33 19.81 -4.01
N LYS A 140 -10.21 19.46 -3.36
CA LYS A 140 -9.95 19.80 -1.95
C LYS A 140 -9.90 21.31 -1.73
N LYS A 141 -9.25 22.06 -2.63
CA LYS A 141 -9.22 23.53 -2.57
C LYS A 141 -10.61 24.14 -2.71
N LYS A 142 -11.43 23.62 -3.63
CA LYS A 142 -12.81 24.08 -3.82
C LYS A 142 -13.65 23.83 -2.56
N ALA A 143 -13.60 22.62 -2.02
CA ALA A 143 -14.35 22.26 -0.81
C ALA A 143 -13.98 23.14 0.39
N ALA A 144 -12.69 23.44 0.59
CA ALA A 144 -12.23 24.33 1.65
C ALA A 144 -12.67 25.80 1.45
N ALA A 145 -12.76 26.27 0.21
CA ALA A 145 -13.27 27.60 -0.10
C ALA A 145 -14.79 27.69 0.14
N ASP A 146 -15.53 26.65 -0.24
CA ASP A 146 -16.98 26.57 -0.05
C ASP A 146 -17.31 26.54 1.46
N SER A 147 -16.58 25.77 2.28
CA SER A 147 -16.79 25.72 3.75
C SER A 147 -16.47 27.05 4.44
N ALA A 148 -15.39 27.72 4.04
CA ALA A 148 -15.03 29.03 4.60
C ALA A 148 -16.08 30.12 4.32
N LYS A 149 -16.83 29.99 3.21
CA LYS A 149 -17.91 30.90 2.87
C LYS A 149 -19.17 30.66 3.71
N THR A 150 -19.44 29.42 4.12
CA THR A 150 -20.60 29.07 4.96
C THR A 150 -20.43 29.47 6.42
N ASP A 151 -19.20 29.56 6.93
CA ASP A 151 -18.93 29.99 8.32
C ASP A 151 -18.96 31.52 8.52
N THR A 152 -19.16 32.31 7.45
CA THR A 152 -19.16 33.79 7.50
C THR A 152 -20.55 34.41 7.31
N ASP A 153 -21.59 33.60 7.03
CA ASP A 153 -23.00 33.99 6.90
C ASP A 153 -23.80 33.55 8.15
#